data_AF-A0A8J3Q0I0-F1
#
_entry.id   AF-A0A8J3Q0I0-F1
#
_cell.length_a   1.000
_cell.length_b   1.000
_cell.length_c   1.000
_cell.angle_alpha   90.00
_cell.angle_beta   90.00
_cell.angle_gamma   90.00
#
_symmetry.space_group_name_H-M   'P 1'
#
loop_
_entity.id
_entity.type
_entity.pdbx_description
1 polymer ?
#
loop_
_entity_poly.entity_id
_entity_poly.type
_entity_poly.pdbx_seq_one_letter_code
_entity_poly.pdbx_strand_id
1 'polypeptide(L)'
;MATYTDLVFVSNDDLQSVAAEVALALGVTLEWRESWYRGGEYLLSIGEFGDERTSVQRNVEIDELAEPDYPDALTLVQMEGTRRPEEIEHRLSQTSMILIRRSTRDQPDRGSEQDSETRR
;
A
#
# COMPACT_ATOMS: atom_id res chain seq x y z
N MET A 1 5.62 21.50 -4.73
CA MET A 1 5.80 20.12 -5.23
C MET A 1 5.27 19.20 -4.14
N ALA A 2 4.31 18.35 -4.46
CA ALA A 2 3.86 17.34 -3.51
C ALA A 2 4.80 16.14 -3.62
N THR A 3 5.38 15.74 -2.49
CA THR A 3 6.23 14.58 -2.40
C THR A 3 5.38 13.39 -1.99
N TYR A 4 5.49 12.31 -2.74
CA TYR A 4 4.78 11.07 -2.53
C TYR A 4 5.79 9.98 -2.17
N THR A 5 5.43 9.12 -1.24
CA THR A 5 6.30 8.02 -0.83
C THR A 5 5.55 6.70 -0.96
N ASP A 6 6.21 5.72 -1.55
CA ASP A 6 5.77 4.33 -1.57
C ASP A 6 6.50 3.58 -0.44
N LEU A 7 5.77 2.74 0.30
CA LEU A 7 6.29 1.93 1.40
C LEU A 7 5.94 0.46 1.17
N VAL A 8 6.87 -0.43 1.52
CA VAL A 8 6.63 -1.88 1.50
C VAL A 8 7.05 -2.47 2.84
N PHE A 9 6.12 -3.23 3.43
CA PHE A 9 6.33 -3.97 4.66
C PHE A 9 6.11 -5.46 4.42
N VAL A 10 6.77 -6.28 5.24
CA VAL A 10 6.56 -7.72 5.34
C VAL A 10 6.04 -8.08 6.72
N SER A 11 5.30 -9.18 6.83
CA SER A 11 4.97 -9.83 8.09
C SER A 11 4.98 -11.36 7.95
N ASN A 12 5.28 -12.04 9.04
CA ASN A 12 5.20 -13.50 9.16
C ASN A 12 3.79 -13.98 9.55
N ASP A 13 2.85 -13.06 9.80
CA ASP A 13 1.46 -13.39 10.10
C ASP A 13 0.66 -13.60 8.80
N ASP A 14 -0.48 -14.28 8.94
CA ASP A 14 -1.35 -14.56 7.80
C ASP A 14 -2.07 -13.31 7.28
N LEU A 15 -2.56 -13.41 6.03
CA LEU A 15 -3.20 -12.31 5.30
C LEU A 15 -4.34 -11.64 6.09
N GLN A 16 -5.18 -12.40 6.80
CA GLN A 16 -6.34 -11.83 7.50
C GLN A 16 -5.90 -11.08 8.77
N SER A 17 -4.96 -11.66 9.51
CA SER A 17 -4.41 -11.03 10.72
C SER A 17 -3.71 -9.71 10.37
N VAL A 18 -2.84 -9.72 9.37
CA VAL A 18 -2.15 -8.51 8.89
C VAL A 18 -3.14 -7.48 8.38
N ALA A 19 -4.14 -7.88 7.59
CA ALA A 19 -5.17 -6.96 7.11
C ALA A 19 -5.95 -6.30 8.25
N ALA A 20 -6.30 -7.03 9.31
CA ALA A 20 -6.96 -6.48 10.48
C ALA A 20 -6.09 -5.46 11.22
N GLU A 21 -4.79 -5.75 11.39
CA GLU A 21 -3.84 -4.83 12.00
C GLU A 21 -3.64 -3.56 11.15
N VAL A 22 -3.49 -3.70 9.84
CA VAL A 22 -3.38 -2.56 8.90
C VAL A 22 -4.64 -1.69 8.97
N ALA A 23 -5.82 -2.30 8.91
CA ALA A 23 -7.10 -1.60 8.99
C ALA A 23 -7.22 -0.81 10.30
N LEU A 24 -6.87 -1.43 11.43
CA LEU A 24 -6.91 -0.80 12.74
C LEU A 24 -5.88 0.33 12.88
N ALA A 25 -4.62 0.08 12.51
CA ALA A 25 -3.53 1.02 12.68
C ALA A 25 -3.74 2.30 11.85
N LEU A 26 -4.28 2.17 10.64
CA LEU A 26 -4.42 3.27 9.70
C LEU A 26 -5.83 3.87 9.67
N GLY A 27 -6.80 3.20 10.29
CA GLY A 27 -8.21 3.59 10.22
C GLY A 27 -8.77 3.48 8.80
N VAL A 28 -8.36 2.45 8.05
CA VAL A 28 -8.82 2.19 6.68
C VAL A 28 -9.74 0.99 6.64
N THR A 29 -10.65 0.97 5.67
CA THR A 29 -11.41 -0.23 5.33
C THR A 29 -10.72 -0.92 4.18
N LEU A 30 -10.53 -2.23 4.28
CA LEU A 30 -9.94 -3.06 3.24
C LEU A 30 -11.02 -3.94 2.60
N GLU A 31 -11.07 -3.98 1.27
CA GLU A 31 -11.96 -4.86 0.50
C GLU A 31 -11.19 -5.97 -0.19
N TRP A 32 -11.77 -7.17 -0.18
CA TRP A 32 -11.25 -8.31 -0.93
C TRP A 32 -11.29 -8.08 -2.44
N ARG A 33 -10.22 -8.49 -3.10
CA ARG A 33 -10.01 -8.45 -4.53
C ARG A 33 -9.28 -9.74 -4.96
N GLU A 34 -9.39 -10.05 -6.24
CA GLU A 34 -8.68 -11.18 -6.85
C GLU A 34 -7.81 -10.65 -8.00
N SER A 35 -6.60 -11.18 -8.10
CA SER A 35 -5.64 -10.88 -9.14
C SER A 35 -4.74 -12.08 -9.39
N TRP A 36 -4.81 -12.62 -10.61
CA TRP A 36 -3.89 -13.65 -11.09
C TRP A 36 -2.42 -13.21 -11.01
N TYR A 37 -2.16 -11.91 -11.13
CA TYR A 37 -0.83 -11.34 -11.00
C TYR A 37 -0.33 -11.40 -9.55
N ARG A 38 -1.14 -10.97 -8.58
CA ARG A 38 -0.77 -10.87 -7.15
C ARG A 38 -0.93 -12.19 -6.38
N GLY A 39 -0.76 -13.33 -7.05
CA GLY A 39 -0.84 -14.65 -6.42
C GLY A 39 -2.23 -15.03 -5.92
N GLY A 40 -3.28 -14.47 -6.52
CA GLY A 40 -4.68 -14.74 -6.18
C GLY A 40 -5.32 -13.60 -5.40
N GLU A 41 -5.70 -13.88 -4.15
CA GLU A 41 -6.48 -12.94 -3.36
C GLU A 41 -5.61 -11.86 -2.69
N TYR A 42 -6.11 -10.63 -2.67
CA TYR A 42 -5.51 -9.52 -1.95
C TYR A 42 -6.60 -8.60 -1.39
N LEU A 43 -6.24 -7.77 -0.42
CA LEU A 43 -7.12 -6.76 0.12
C LEU A 43 -6.62 -5.36 -0.26
N LEU A 44 -7.53 -4.48 -0.62
CA LEU A 44 -7.24 -3.11 -1.07
C LEU A 44 -8.03 -2.11 -0.24
N SER A 45 -7.38 -1.03 0.20
CA SER A 45 -8.03 0.05 0.90
C SER A 45 -9.06 0.76 0.03
N ILE A 46 -10.24 0.98 0.60
CA ILE A 46 -11.28 1.84 0.05
C ILE A 46 -11.33 3.15 0.86
N GLY A 47 -11.47 4.30 0.19
CA GLY A 47 -11.72 5.58 0.88
C GLY A 47 -10.72 6.71 0.60
N GLU A 48 -10.93 7.82 1.33
CA GLU A 48 -10.69 9.21 0.94
C GLU A 48 -9.25 9.75 1.07
N PHE A 49 -8.20 8.92 1.08
CA PHE A 49 -6.82 9.44 1.15
C PHE A 49 -6.25 9.84 -0.23
N GLY A 50 -7.11 10.39 -1.11
CA GLY A 50 -6.72 10.84 -2.45
C GLY A 50 -6.13 9.72 -3.29
N ASP A 51 -4.87 9.86 -3.67
CA ASP A 51 -4.11 8.89 -4.47
C ASP A 51 -3.43 7.79 -3.60
N GLU A 52 -3.50 7.89 -2.26
CA GLU A 52 -2.90 6.89 -1.36
C GLU A 52 -3.66 5.56 -1.46
N ARG A 53 -2.95 4.48 -1.77
CA ARG A 53 -3.52 3.13 -1.85
C ARG A 53 -2.73 2.20 -0.95
N THR A 54 -3.45 1.47 -0.10
CA THR A 54 -2.87 0.40 0.72
C THR A 54 -3.38 -0.93 0.20
N SER A 55 -2.47 -1.86 -0.08
CA SER A 55 -2.82 -3.24 -0.42
C SER A 55 -2.11 -4.21 0.51
N VAL A 56 -2.81 -5.30 0.86
CA VAL A 56 -2.31 -6.39 1.66
C VAL A 56 -2.48 -7.67 0.85
N GLN A 57 -1.40 -8.42 0.66
CA GLN A 57 -1.42 -9.64 -0.16
C GLN A 57 -0.47 -10.68 0.43
N ARG A 58 -0.57 -11.93 -0.01
CA ARG A 58 0.45 -12.93 0.30
C ARG A 58 1.78 -12.54 -0.35
N ASN A 59 2.89 -12.99 0.22
CA ASN A 59 4.24 -12.82 -0.37
C ASN A 59 4.45 -13.73 -1.60
N VAL A 60 3.52 -13.69 -2.55
CA VAL A 60 3.51 -14.53 -3.74
C VAL A 60 3.04 -13.72 -4.94
N GLU A 61 3.70 -13.88 -6.08
CA GLU A 61 3.37 -13.25 -7.36
C GLU A 61 3.65 -14.26 -8.49
N ILE A 62 2.63 -14.58 -9.29
CA ILE A 62 2.69 -15.53 -10.43
C ILE A 62 3.61 -16.75 -10.12
N ASP A 63 3.25 -17.52 -9.09
CA ASP A 63 3.95 -18.74 -8.64
C ASP A 63 5.36 -18.56 -8.04
N GLU A 64 5.85 -17.34 -7.87
CA GLU A 64 7.13 -17.01 -7.22
C GLU A 64 6.92 -16.14 -5.97
N LEU A 65 7.98 -15.95 -5.18
CA LEU A 65 7.96 -14.99 -4.07
C LEU A 65 8.00 -13.57 -4.61
N ALA A 66 7.07 -12.72 -4.15
CA ALA A 66 7.05 -11.31 -4.51
C ALA A 66 8.24 -10.54 -3.91
N GLU A 67 8.69 -10.92 -2.70
CA GLU A 67 9.91 -10.42 -2.06
C GLU A 67 10.84 -11.60 -1.72
N PRO A 68 11.74 -12.01 -2.64
CA PRO A 68 12.62 -13.17 -2.47
C PRO A 68 13.64 -13.05 -1.34
N ASP A 69 14.02 -11.82 -0.97
CA ASP A 69 14.95 -11.56 0.14
C ASP A 69 14.31 -11.82 1.52
N TYR A 70 12.98 -12.00 1.57
CA TYR A 70 12.21 -12.30 2.77
C TYR A 70 11.37 -13.58 2.57
N PRO A 71 12.00 -14.74 2.37
CA PRO A 71 11.29 -15.96 1.99
C PRO A 71 10.40 -16.53 3.10
N ASP A 72 10.67 -16.18 4.36
CA ASP A 72 9.87 -16.60 5.51
C ASP A 72 8.64 -15.71 5.73
N ALA A 73 8.58 -14.53 5.09
CA ALA A 73 7.44 -13.64 5.20
C ALA A 73 6.23 -14.22 4.46
N LEU A 74 5.09 -14.25 5.15
CA LEU A 74 3.84 -14.77 4.59
C LEU A 74 3.04 -13.69 3.86
N THR A 75 3.15 -12.44 4.31
CA THR A 75 2.29 -11.35 3.87
C THR A 75 3.10 -10.10 3.56
N LEU A 76 2.66 -9.38 2.52
CA LEU A 76 3.15 -8.08 2.09
C LEU A 76 2.11 -7.01 2.27
N VAL A 77 2.55 -5.85 2.72
CA VAL A 77 1.76 -4.61 2.76
C VAL A 77 2.45 -3.59 1.87
N GLN A 78 1.75 -3.14 0.84
CA GLN A 78 2.25 -2.11 -0.06
C GLN A 78 1.39 -0.85 0.08
N MET A 79 2.06 0.27 0.22
CA MET A 79 1.43 1.58 0.25
C MET A 79 1.99 2.41 -0.89
N GLU A 80 1.12 2.87 -1.75
CA GLU A 80 1.47 3.67 -2.91
C GLU A 80 1.01 5.10 -2.67
N GLY A 81 1.88 6.07 -2.93
CA GLY A 81 1.49 7.49 -2.97
C GLY A 81 1.09 8.09 -1.63
N THR A 82 1.68 7.67 -0.50
CA THR A 82 1.39 8.33 0.77
C THR A 82 2.11 9.68 0.89
N ARG A 83 1.42 10.67 1.46
CA ARG A 83 1.99 11.97 1.87
C ARG A 83 2.34 12.03 3.36
N ARG A 84 2.13 10.93 4.08
CA ARG A 84 2.36 10.79 5.53
C ARG A 84 3.22 9.56 5.86
N PRO A 85 4.35 9.34 5.16
CA PRO A 85 5.13 8.12 5.34
C PRO A 85 5.64 7.96 6.76
N GLU A 86 6.05 9.04 7.44
CA GLU A 86 6.57 8.96 8.82
C GLU A 86 5.50 8.50 9.82
N GLU A 87 4.26 8.97 9.65
CA GLU A 87 3.14 8.58 10.51
C GLU A 87 2.79 7.10 10.31
N ILE A 88 2.77 6.67 9.06
CA ILE A 88 2.47 5.29 8.69
C ILE A 88 3.56 4.34 9.19
N GLU A 89 4.83 4.65 8.92
CA GLU A 89 5.98 3.88 9.41
C GLU A 89 5.92 3.75 10.93
N HIS A 90 5.66 4.86 11.63
CA HIS A 90 5.53 4.82 13.08
C HIS A 90 4.40 3.90 13.54
N ARG A 91 3.19 4.02 12.98
CA ARG A 91 2.03 3.20 13.37
C ARG A 91 2.25 1.71 13.09
N LEU A 92 2.75 1.36 11.91
CA LEU A 92 2.99 -0.05 11.54
C LEU A 92 4.20 -0.64 12.25
N SER A 93 5.18 0.16 12.68
CA SER A 93 6.28 -0.32 13.53
C SER A 93 5.83 -0.79 14.92
N GLN A 94 4.61 -0.45 15.34
CA GLN A 94 4.02 -0.92 16.60
C GLN A 94 3.31 -2.28 16.47
N THR A 95 3.35 -2.89 15.28
CA THR A 95 2.77 -4.21 15.00
C THR A 95 3.88 -5.22 14.64
N SER A 96 3.52 -6.39 14.09
CA SER A 96 4.49 -7.40 13.64
C SER A 96 5.18 -7.07 12.30
N MET A 97 4.87 -5.90 11.71
CA MET A 97 5.31 -5.54 10.36
C MET A 97 6.73 -4.94 10.36
N ILE A 98 7.50 -5.31 9.34
CA ILE A 98 8.87 -4.83 9.13
C ILE A 98 8.91 -4.04 7.83
N LEU A 99 9.35 -2.77 7.89
CA LEU A 99 9.58 -1.96 6.70
C LEU A 99 10.80 -2.47 5.95
N ILE A 100 10.63 -2.84 4.69
CA ILE A 100 11.73 -3.38 3.84
C ILE A 100 12.13 -2.42 2.73
N ARG A 101 11.24 -1.50 2.33
CA ARG A 101 11.51 -0.54 1.25
C ARG A 101 10.73 0.75 1.44
N ARG A 102 11.42 1.86 1.21
CA ARG A 102 10.87 3.22 1.11
C ARG A 102 11.33 3.83 -0.20
N SER A 103 10.42 4.43 -0.95
CA SER A 103 10.73 5.07 -2.25
C SER A 103 9.99 6.38 -2.37
N THR A 104 10.73 7.48 -2.37
CA THR A 104 10.18 8.82 -2.50
C THR A 104 10.22 9.28 -3.95
N ARG A 105 9.10 9.82 -4.45
CA ARG A 105 8.97 10.38 -5.80
C ARG A 105 8.38 11.78 -5.70
N ASP A 106 9.00 12.71 -6.41
CA ASP A 106 8.43 14.04 -6.61
C ASP A 106 7.52 13.98 -7.85
N GLN A 107 6.22 14.17 -7.64
CA GLN A 107 5.27 14.25 -8.75
C GLN A 107 4.96 15.74 -9.01
N PRO A 108 5.02 16.20 -10.28
CA PRO A 108 4.51 17.53 -10.60
C PRO A 108 3.02 17.53 -10.25
N ASP A 109 2.61 18.53 -9.47
CA ASP A 109 1.23 18.77 -9.10
C ASP A 109 0.44 18.88 -10.39
N ARG A 110 -0.35 17.84 -10.74
CA ARG A 110 -1.29 17.94 -11.85
C ARG A 110 -2.44 18.80 -11.36
N GLY A 111 -2.17 20.10 -11.27
CA GLY A 111 -3.20 21.11 -11.09
C GLY A 111 -4.21 20.94 -12.21
N SER A 112 -5.44 20.66 -11.81
CA SER A 112 -6.70 20.79 -12.54
C SER A 112 -6.58 21.46 -13.92
N GLU A 113 -6.24 20.70 -14.97
CA GLU A 113 -6.58 21.08 -16.35
C GLU A 113 -8.05 20.77 -16.58
N GLN A 114 -8.93 21.51 -15.90
CA GLN A 114 -10.33 21.69 -16.26
C GLN A 114 -10.71 23.13 -16.03
N ASP A 115 -10.10 24.04 -16.80
CA ASP A 115 -10.63 25.37 -17.01
C ASP A 115 -9.99 25.90 -18.30
N SER A 116 -10.64 25.63 -19.44
CA SER A 116 -10.68 26.50 -20.63
C SER A 116 -11.21 25.74 -21.85
N GLU A 117 -12.49 25.39 -21.86
CA GLU A 117 -13.20 25.32 -23.14
C GLU A 117 -14.71 25.39 -22.91
N THR A 118 -15.26 26.60 -22.98
CA THR A 118 -16.41 26.94 -23.84
C THR A 118 -16.68 28.44 -23.71
N ARG A 119 -15.97 29.24 -24.50
CA ARG A 119 -16.48 30.52 -24.99
C ARG A 119 -16.49 30.44 -26.51
N ARG A 120 -17.65 30.13 -27.08
CA ARG A 120 -18.10 30.64 -28.38
C ARG A 120 -19.62 30.71 -28.37
#